data_AF-A0A849Q2L0-F1
#
_entry.id   AF-A0A849Q2L0-F1
#
_cell.length_a   1.000
_cell.length_b   1.000
_cell.length_c   1.000
_cell.angle_alpha   90.00
_cell.angle_beta   90.00
_cell.angle_gamma   90.00
#
_symmetry.space_group_name_H-M   'P 1'
#
loop_
_entity.id
_entity.type
_entity.pdbx_description
1 polymer ?
#
loop_
_entity_poly.entity_id
_entity_poly.type
_entity_poly.pdbx_seq_one_letter_code
_entity_poly.pdbx_strand_id
1 'polypeptide(L)'
;MDEKFIRYHADTNTYIIRRKAFFENSINIDGNMIVGSGANFWKDLEVSGSLQLGKESFVKGNIKANDALISARCKISGNIEIVNNLTMLDNVKVGGSAICGNEMSIRPDCQVKFVKAATALELIGKVDIKEIQSGTKLIVRSEM
;
A
#
# COMPACT_ATOMS: atom_id res chain seq x y z
N MET A 1 -22.04 6.41 2.08
CA MET A 1 -21.01 5.47 2.52
C MET A 1 -21.73 4.31 3.18
N ASP A 2 -21.48 3.05 2.80
CA ASP A 2 -22.08 1.91 3.50
C ASP A 2 -21.51 1.83 4.92
N GLU A 3 -22.26 2.35 5.89
CA GLU A 3 -21.90 2.44 7.32
C GLU A 3 -21.64 1.07 7.96
N LYS A 4 -21.96 -0.03 7.26
CA LYS A 4 -21.84 -1.39 7.79
C LYS A 4 -20.40 -1.87 7.94
N PHE A 5 -19.46 -1.26 7.21
CA PHE A 5 -18.07 -1.71 7.14
C PHE A 5 -17.04 -0.77 7.75
N ILE A 6 -17.41 0.48 8.05
CA ILE A 6 -16.48 1.52 8.49
C ILE A 6 -16.81 1.95 9.92
N ARG A 7 -15.82 1.95 10.81
CA ARG A 7 -15.90 2.54 12.15
C ARG A 7 -14.93 3.70 12.25
N TYR A 8 -15.40 4.87 12.65
CA TYR A 8 -14.53 6.02 12.90
C TYR A 8 -14.07 6.08 14.36
N HIS A 9 -12.79 6.40 14.56
CA HIS A 9 -12.17 6.63 15.86
C HIS A 9 -11.66 8.07 15.92
N ALA A 10 -12.36 8.93 16.67
CA ALA A 10 -12.16 10.38 16.65
C ALA A 10 -10.79 10.81 17.20
N ASP A 11 -10.34 10.21 18.30
CA ASP A 11 -9.11 10.62 19.00
C ASP A 11 -7.85 10.50 18.13
N THR A 12 -7.88 9.62 17.12
CA THR A 12 -6.75 9.36 16.21
C THR A 12 -7.08 9.70 14.76
N ASN A 13 -8.24 10.34 14.52
CA ASN A 13 -8.81 10.57 13.19
C ASN A 13 -8.66 9.34 12.26
N THR A 14 -9.12 8.18 12.73
CA THR A 14 -8.86 6.89 12.06
C THR A 14 -10.14 6.19 11.64
N TYR A 15 -10.21 5.81 10.36
CA TYR A 15 -11.28 5.03 9.78
C TYR A 15 -10.88 3.56 9.74
N ILE A 16 -11.58 2.72 10.49
CA ILE A 16 -11.33 1.30 10.62
C ILE A 16 -12.32 0.55 9.74
N ILE A 17 -11.82 -0.08 8.69
CA ILE A 17 -12.59 -0.93 7.79
C ILE A 17 -12.59 -2.35 8.32
N ARG A 18 -13.77 -2.97 8.39
CA ARG A 18 -13.93 -4.36 8.81
C ARG A 18 -13.30 -5.34 7.82
N ARG A 19 -13.03 -6.55 8.30
CA ARG A 19 -12.54 -7.66 7.47
C ARG A 19 -13.56 -7.98 6.38
N LYS A 20 -13.10 -8.38 5.20
CA LYS A 20 -13.95 -8.74 4.06
C LYS A 20 -14.93 -7.64 3.63
N ALA A 21 -14.60 -6.38 3.91
CA ALA A 21 -15.37 -5.25 3.41
C ALA A 21 -15.24 -5.15 1.88
N PHE A 22 -16.25 -4.56 1.25
CA PHE A 22 -16.33 -4.43 -0.19
C PHE A 22 -16.76 -3.02 -0.56
N PHE A 23 -16.02 -2.38 -1.47
CA PHE A 23 -16.27 -1.02 -1.93
C PHE A 23 -16.22 -0.97 -3.46
N GLU A 24 -17.33 -0.57 -4.05
CA GLU A 24 -17.47 -0.40 -5.52
C GLU A 24 -17.01 0.96 -6.00
N ASN A 25 -17.05 1.96 -5.12
CA ASN A 25 -16.72 3.34 -5.43
C ASN A 25 -15.35 3.73 -4.89
N SER A 26 -14.79 4.79 -5.45
CA SER A 26 -13.56 5.36 -4.93
C SER A 26 -13.77 5.83 -3.50
N ILE A 27 -12.78 5.62 -2.65
CA ILE A 27 -12.80 6.05 -1.26
C ILE A 27 -11.81 7.20 -1.13
N ASN A 28 -12.28 8.32 -0.61
CA ASN A 28 -11.44 9.43 -0.19
C ASN A 28 -11.66 9.62 1.31
N ILE A 29 -10.58 9.49 2.09
CA ILE A 29 -10.57 9.65 3.54
C ILE A 29 -9.64 10.79 3.90
N ASP A 30 -10.19 11.79 4.60
CA ASP A 30 -9.38 12.81 5.26
C ASP A 30 -9.00 12.35 6.68
N GLY A 31 -7.90 11.62 6.79
CA GLY A 31 -7.42 11.03 8.03
C GLY A 31 -6.63 9.74 7.80
N ASN A 32 -6.52 8.94 8.86
CA ASN A 32 -5.88 7.63 8.82
C ASN A 32 -6.89 6.54 8.46
N MET A 33 -6.41 5.45 7.86
CA MET A 33 -7.26 4.32 7.49
C MET A 33 -6.59 2.99 7.83
N ILE A 34 -7.29 2.16 8.60
CA ILE A 34 -6.86 0.80 8.92
C ILE A 34 -7.86 -0.16 8.29
N VAL A 35 -7.35 -1.06 7.45
CA VAL A 35 -8.18 -1.99 6.70
C VAL A 35 -8.05 -3.41 7.25
N GLY A 36 -9.17 -4.02 7.61
CA GLY A 36 -9.23 -5.42 7.99
C GLY A 36 -8.86 -6.35 6.83
N SER A 37 -8.44 -7.58 7.15
CA SER A 37 -8.01 -8.55 6.13
C SER A 37 -9.10 -8.86 5.10
N GLY A 38 -8.69 -9.10 3.84
CA GLY A 38 -9.56 -9.55 2.77
C GLY A 38 -10.52 -8.48 2.24
N ALA A 39 -10.25 -7.20 2.46
CA ALA A 39 -11.07 -6.13 1.92
C ALA A 39 -10.88 -5.98 0.39
N ASN A 40 -11.92 -5.59 -0.32
CA ASN A 40 -11.91 -5.43 -1.77
C ASN A 40 -12.33 -4.01 -2.16
N PHE A 41 -11.47 -3.33 -2.92
CA PHE A 41 -11.68 -1.99 -3.45
C PHE A 41 -11.65 -2.05 -4.97
N TRP A 42 -12.76 -1.71 -5.63
CA TRP A 42 -12.88 -1.82 -7.10
C TRP A 42 -12.43 -0.57 -7.86
N LYS A 43 -12.23 0.54 -7.15
CA LYS A 43 -11.72 1.80 -7.69
C LYS A 43 -10.54 2.30 -6.86
N ASP A 44 -10.27 3.59 -6.94
CA ASP A 44 -9.14 4.24 -6.27
C ASP A 44 -9.39 4.38 -4.76
N LEU A 45 -8.28 4.36 -4.02
CA LEU A 45 -8.23 4.51 -2.58
C LEU A 45 -7.29 5.67 -2.23
N GLU A 46 -7.86 6.76 -1.77
CA GLU A 46 -7.14 7.98 -1.41
C GLU A 46 -7.31 8.28 0.09
N VAL A 47 -6.19 8.45 0.78
CA VAL A 47 -6.13 8.65 2.23
C VAL A 47 -5.17 9.79 2.51
N SER A 48 -5.63 10.90 3.10
CA SER A 48 -4.74 12.05 3.37
C SER A 48 -3.66 11.74 4.42
N GLY A 49 -3.91 10.76 5.30
CA GLY A 49 -2.97 10.32 6.33
C GLY A 49 -2.34 8.95 6.05
N SER A 50 -2.21 8.14 7.10
CA SER A 50 -1.61 6.80 7.02
C SER A 50 -2.62 5.74 6.59
N LEU A 51 -2.23 4.87 5.66
CA LEU A 51 -3.01 3.73 5.19
C LEU A 51 -2.36 2.41 5.64
N GLN A 52 -3.09 1.60 6.39
CA GLN A 52 -2.70 0.22 6.70
C GLN A 52 -3.63 -0.75 5.99
N LEU A 53 -3.18 -1.31 4.88
CA LEU A 53 -3.97 -2.27 4.12
C LEU A 53 -3.79 -3.66 4.74
N GLY A 54 -4.88 -4.28 5.19
CA GLY A 54 -4.87 -5.59 5.81
C GLY A 54 -4.51 -6.72 4.85
N LYS A 55 -4.03 -7.84 5.40
CA LYS A 55 -3.61 -9.03 4.64
C LYS A 55 -4.66 -9.48 3.62
N GLU A 56 -4.21 -9.99 2.48
CA GLU A 56 -5.08 -10.54 1.41
C GLU A 56 -6.10 -9.55 0.85
N SER A 57 -5.89 -8.25 1.02
CA SER A 57 -6.77 -7.24 0.43
C SER A 57 -6.49 -7.06 -1.05
N PHE A 58 -7.51 -6.65 -1.78
CA PHE A 58 -7.45 -6.40 -3.21
C PHE A 58 -7.84 -4.95 -3.51
N VAL A 59 -7.01 -4.25 -4.28
CA VAL A 59 -7.30 -2.91 -4.79
C VAL A 59 -7.16 -2.92 -6.31
N LYS A 60 -8.25 -2.69 -7.03
CA LYS A 60 -8.23 -2.66 -8.50
C LYS A 60 -7.70 -1.32 -9.04
N GLY A 61 -8.03 -0.23 -8.36
CA GLY A 61 -7.57 1.12 -8.74
C GLY A 61 -6.19 1.45 -8.19
N ASN A 62 -5.94 2.75 -8.08
CA ASN A 62 -4.73 3.32 -7.53
C ASN A 62 -4.85 3.57 -6.02
N ILE A 63 -3.72 3.59 -5.33
CA ILE A 63 -3.61 3.94 -3.93
C ILE A 63 -2.84 5.25 -3.81
N LYS A 64 -3.42 6.22 -3.10
CA LYS A 64 -2.77 7.46 -2.71
C LYS A 64 -2.81 7.59 -1.20
N ALA A 65 -1.64 7.75 -0.57
CA ALA A 65 -1.59 8.00 0.87
C ALA A 65 -0.38 8.84 1.29
N ASN A 66 -0.40 9.41 2.49
CA ASN A 66 0.78 10.07 3.04
C ASN A 66 1.84 9.05 3.47
N ASP A 67 1.43 8.02 4.20
CA ASP A 67 2.25 6.86 4.54
C ASP A 67 1.43 5.59 4.28
N ALA A 68 2.08 4.52 3.83
CA ALA A 68 1.37 3.26 3.59
C ALA A 68 2.12 2.02 4.08
N LEU A 69 1.39 1.16 4.76
CA LEU A 69 1.77 -0.20 5.09
C LEU A 69 0.85 -1.17 4.34
N ILE A 70 1.40 -1.88 3.37
CA ILE A 70 0.68 -2.89 2.61
C ILE A 70 1.01 -4.27 3.18
N SER A 71 0.03 -4.89 3.84
CA SER A 71 0.23 -6.20 4.47
C SER A 71 0.42 -7.33 3.45
N ALA A 72 0.84 -8.48 3.96
CA ALA A 72 1.18 -9.64 3.14
C ALA A 72 0.02 -10.12 2.24
N ARG A 73 0.39 -10.67 1.07
CA ARG A 73 -0.51 -11.24 0.05
C ARG A 73 -1.54 -10.26 -0.53
N CYS A 74 -1.34 -8.96 -0.38
CA CYS A 74 -2.18 -7.97 -1.03
C CYS A 74 -1.94 -7.95 -2.55
N LYS A 75 -3.00 -7.62 -3.29
CA LYS A 75 -2.97 -7.49 -4.75
C LYS A 75 -3.49 -6.12 -5.14
N ILE A 76 -2.66 -5.34 -5.82
CA ILE A 76 -2.97 -3.98 -6.24
C ILE A 76 -2.77 -3.92 -7.75
N SER A 77 -3.83 -3.71 -8.51
CA SER A 77 -3.75 -3.73 -9.97
C SER A 77 -3.25 -2.40 -10.55
N GLY A 78 -3.53 -1.28 -9.87
CA GLY A 78 -3.10 0.06 -10.25
C GLY A 78 -1.74 0.47 -9.67
N ASN A 79 -1.55 1.78 -9.57
CA ASN A 79 -0.35 2.40 -9.03
C ASN A 79 -0.48 2.68 -7.53
N ILE A 80 0.66 2.79 -6.85
CA ILE A 80 0.77 3.23 -5.47
C ILE A 80 1.59 4.52 -5.47
N GLU A 81 1.00 5.61 -5.01
CA GLU A 81 1.63 6.94 -4.90
C GLU A 81 1.60 7.37 -3.44
N ILE A 82 2.76 7.30 -2.78
CA ILE A 82 2.90 7.64 -1.35
C ILE A 82 3.73 8.91 -1.21
N VAL A 83 3.31 9.82 -0.34
CA VAL A 83 4.04 11.08 -0.12
C VAL A 83 5.34 10.82 0.65
N ASN A 84 5.29 10.05 1.73
CA ASN A 84 6.42 9.76 2.59
C ASN A 84 6.89 8.31 2.41
N ASN A 85 6.52 7.41 3.33
CA ASN A 85 7.12 6.08 3.42
C ASN A 85 6.16 4.99 2.97
N LEU A 86 6.68 4.05 2.17
CA LEU A 86 5.95 2.86 1.73
C LEU A 86 6.61 1.59 2.26
N THR A 87 5.88 0.78 3.01
CA THR A 87 6.31 -0.56 3.40
C THR A 87 5.40 -1.60 2.77
N MET A 88 5.98 -2.53 2.01
CA MET A 88 5.29 -3.68 1.43
C MET A 88 5.79 -4.96 2.11
N LEU A 89 4.86 -5.68 2.72
CA LEU A 89 5.14 -6.96 3.36
C LEU A 89 5.14 -8.12 2.35
N ASP A 90 5.42 -9.33 2.83
CA ASP A 90 5.72 -10.48 1.98
C ASP A 90 4.59 -10.79 0.96
N ASN A 91 4.95 -11.22 -0.24
CA ASN A 91 4.02 -11.67 -1.28
C ASN A 91 3.02 -10.59 -1.78
N VAL A 92 3.36 -9.30 -1.68
CA VAL A 92 2.54 -8.22 -2.25
C VAL A 92 2.74 -8.14 -3.76
N LYS A 93 1.64 -8.03 -4.52
CA LYS A 93 1.70 -7.89 -5.99
C LYS A 93 1.12 -6.56 -6.42
N VAL A 94 1.93 -5.77 -7.11
CA VAL A 94 1.57 -4.46 -7.67
C VAL A 94 1.68 -4.54 -9.19
N GLY A 95 0.54 -4.44 -9.86
CA GLY A 95 0.42 -4.50 -11.32
C GLY A 95 0.88 -3.22 -12.02
N GLY A 96 0.96 -2.10 -11.29
CA GLY A 96 1.47 -0.82 -11.77
C GLY A 96 2.81 -0.43 -11.12
N SER A 97 2.97 0.87 -10.92
CA SER A 97 4.14 1.49 -10.31
C SER A 97 3.96 1.68 -8.80
N ALA A 98 5.03 1.60 -8.03
CA ALA A 98 5.08 2.06 -6.65
C ALA A 98 6.06 3.23 -6.53
N ILE A 99 5.56 4.39 -6.10
CA ILE A 99 6.33 5.62 -5.99
C ILE A 99 6.17 6.16 -4.58
N CYS A 100 7.27 6.47 -3.91
CA CYS A 100 7.24 7.16 -2.62
C CYS A 100 8.19 8.36 -2.60
N GLY A 101 7.82 9.41 -1.87
CA GLY A 101 8.63 10.62 -1.73
C GLY A 101 9.72 10.54 -0.66
N ASN A 102 9.81 9.45 0.11
CA ASN A 102 10.92 9.21 1.03
C ASN A 102 11.51 7.79 0.87
N GLU A 103 11.29 6.91 1.86
CA GLU A 103 11.85 5.55 1.89
C GLU A 103 10.81 4.50 1.51
N MET A 104 11.27 3.48 0.77
CA MET A 104 10.46 2.31 0.41
C MET A 104 11.13 1.05 0.92
N SER A 105 10.41 0.21 1.69
CA SER A 105 10.88 -1.11 2.09
C SER A 105 10.00 -2.19 1.48
N ILE A 106 10.61 -3.13 0.76
CA ILE A 106 9.93 -4.22 0.05
C ILE A 106 10.47 -5.55 0.56
N ARG A 107 9.55 -6.34 1.11
CA ARG A 107 9.83 -7.67 1.66
C ARG A 107 9.80 -8.78 0.61
N PRO A 108 10.22 -10.01 0.96
CA PRO A 108 10.31 -11.13 0.05
C PRO A 108 9.02 -11.45 -0.73
N ASP A 109 9.20 -12.06 -1.90
CA ASP A 109 8.17 -12.50 -2.85
C ASP A 109 7.26 -11.38 -3.38
N CYS A 110 7.62 -10.12 -3.15
CA CYS A 110 6.88 -9.01 -3.75
C CYS A 110 7.16 -8.90 -5.25
N GLN A 111 6.14 -8.48 -6.00
CA GLN A 111 6.20 -8.25 -7.43
C GLN A 111 5.73 -6.84 -7.74
N VAL A 112 6.57 -6.02 -8.37
CA VAL A 112 6.23 -4.64 -8.74
C VAL A 112 6.79 -4.34 -10.13
N LYS A 113 6.05 -3.65 -11.00
CA LYS A 113 6.58 -3.32 -12.33
C LYS A 113 7.66 -2.25 -12.26
N PHE A 114 7.34 -1.12 -11.66
CA PHE A 114 8.24 0.01 -11.58
C PHE A 114 8.28 0.55 -10.16
N VAL A 115 9.46 0.86 -9.66
CA VAL A 115 9.62 1.45 -8.33
C VAL A 115 10.44 2.74 -8.38
N LYS A 116 10.03 3.71 -7.56
CA LYS A 116 10.79 4.94 -7.32
C LYS A 116 10.68 5.31 -5.86
N ALA A 117 11.82 5.44 -5.20
CA ALA A 117 11.93 6.06 -3.89
C ALA A 117 12.86 7.27 -4.02
N ALA A 118 12.51 8.39 -3.38
CA ALA A 118 13.34 9.59 -3.45
C ALA A 118 14.62 9.46 -2.64
N THR A 119 14.54 8.82 -1.46
CA THR A 119 15.65 8.74 -0.51
C THR A 119 16.34 7.38 -0.59
N ALA A 120 15.61 6.30 -0.36
CA ALA A 120 16.15 4.95 -0.39
C ALA A 120 15.07 3.90 -0.70
N LEU A 121 15.45 2.88 -1.46
CA LEU A 121 14.69 1.67 -1.69
C LEU A 121 15.42 0.51 -1.01
N GLU A 122 14.81 -0.08 0.00
CA GLU A 122 15.28 -1.26 0.69
C GLU A 122 14.56 -2.51 0.15
N LEU A 123 15.33 -3.44 -0.40
CA LEU A 123 14.84 -4.75 -0.84
C LEU A 123 15.34 -5.81 0.12
N ILE A 124 14.43 -6.57 0.70
CA ILE A 124 14.72 -7.64 1.65
C ILE A 124 14.39 -8.97 0.98
N GLY A 125 15.41 -9.83 0.86
CA GLY A 125 15.29 -11.14 0.26
C GLY A 125 14.98 -11.09 -1.24
N LYS A 126 14.21 -12.07 -1.70
CA LYS A 126 13.89 -12.21 -3.12
C LYS A 126 12.71 -11.30 -3.49
N VAL A 127 12.97 -10.27 -4.30
CA VAL A 127 11.94 -9.35 -4.80
C VAL A 127 12.01 -9.31 -6.34
N ASP A 128 10.85 -9.36 -7.02
CA ASP A 128 10.75 -9.22 -8.48
C ASP A 128 10.30 -7.80 -8.84
N ILE A 129 11.26 -6.97 -9.24
CA ILE A 129 11.00 -5.62 -9.75
C ILE A 129 11.47 -5.56 -11.20
N LYS A 130 10.60 -5.13 -12.11
CA LYS A 130 10.97 -5.03 -13.54
C LYS A 130 11.86 -3.84 -13.83
N GLU A 131 11.59 -2.71 -13.18
CA GLU A 131 12.33 -1.46 -13.39
C GLU A 131 12.43 -0.66 -12.09
N ILE A 132 13.62 -0.11 -11.83
CA ILE A 132 13.88 0.82 -10.72
C ILE A 132 14.28 2.15 -11.34
N GLN A 133 13.65 3.25 -10.92
CA GLN A 133 13.97 4.59 -11.39
C GLN A 133 15.47 4.87 -11.21
N SER A 134 16.11 5.38 -12.27
CA SER A 134 17.51 5.83 -12.20
C SER A 134 17.68 6.91 -11.14
N GLY A 135 18.73 6.78 -10.32
CA GLY A 135 19.00 7.67 -9.19
C GLY A 135 18.39 7.24 -7.86
N THR A 136 17.51 6.22 -7.83
CA THR A 136 17.03 5.66 -6.57
C THR A 136 18.17 4.90 -5.86
N LYS A 137 18.49 5.31 -4.64
CA LYS A 137 19.48 4.62 -3.79
C LYS A 137 18.95 3.26 -3.38
N LEU A 138 19.60 2.19 -3.81
CA LEU A 138 19.20 0.82 -3.52
C LEU A 138 19.98 0.24 -2.33
N ILE A 139 19.27 -0.38 -1.39
CA ILE A 139 19.83 -1.14 -0.27
C ILE A 139 19.26 -2.55 -0.37
N VAL A 140 20.12 -3.56 -0.50
CA VAL A 140 19.69 -4.97 -0.59
C VAL A 140 20.12 -5.69 0.67
N ARG A 141 19.18 -6.36 1.34
CA ARG A 141 19.42 -7.20 2.51
C ARG A 141 19.04 -8.65 2.20
N SER A 142 19.82 -9.58 2.71
CA SER A 142 19.48 -11.00 2.67
C SER A 142 18.41 -11.32 3.71
N GLU A 143 17.59 -12.34 3.46
CA GLU A 143 16.80 -12.96 4.53
C GLU A 143 17.76 -13.64 5.51
N MET A 144 17.55 -13.42 6.81
CA MET A 144 18.24 -14.14 7.89
C MET A 144 17.54 -15.47 8.16
#